data_AF-A0A1J3HMY5-F1
#
_entry.id   AF-A0A1J3HMY5-F1
#
_cell.length_a   1.000
_cell.length_b   1.000
_cell.length_c   1.000
_cell.angle_alpha   90.00
_cell.angle_beta   90.00
_cell.angle_gamma   90.00
#
_symmetry.space_group_name_H-M   'P 1'
#
loop_
_entity.id
_entity.type
_entity.pdbx_description
1 polymer ?
#
loop_
_entity_poly.entity_id
_entity_poly.type
_entity_poly.pdbx_seq_one_letter_code
_entity_poly.pdbx_strand_id
1 'polypeptide(L)'
;WTPSDDVSLISAWLNTSKDPVVGNEQRVGTFWQRIADYMAPRSREPGHCKQRWHKINEVVGKFCGAYEAATRGKASGQNDDDVLKVAYDIFFNDYGSRFNLEHAWR
;
A
#
# COMPACT_ATOMS: atom_id res chain seq x y z
N TRP A 1 7.22 -1.56 12.08
CA TRP A 1 7.08 -1.78 10.64
C TRP A 1 8.22 -1.11 9.94
N THR A 2 9.09 -1.90 9.30
CA THR A 2 10.16 -1.42 8.41
C THR A 2 9.68 -1.47 6.96
N PRO A 3 10.35 -0.80 6.00
CA PRO A 3 10.03 -0.94 4.58
C PRO A 3 10.01 -2.41 4.11
N SER A 4 10.97 -3.23 4.59
CA SER A 4 11.01 -4.67 4.31
C SER A 4 9.77 -5.40 4.85
N ASP A 5 9.27 -5.04 6.03
CA ASP A 5 8.06 -5.66 6.58
C ASP A 5 6.81 -5.28 5.79
N ASP A 6 6.73 -4.04 5.29
CA ASP A 6 5.62 -3.59 4.48
C ASP A 6 5.60 -4.33 3.13
N VAL A 7 6.76 -4.48 2.48
CA VAL A 7 6.89 -5.26 1.24
C VAL A 7 6.50 -6.72 1.44
N SER A 8 6.95 -7.34 2.54
CA SER A 8 6.52 -8.70 2.89
C SER A 8 5.03 -8.78 3.16
N LEU A 9 4.43 -7.80 3.84
CA LEU A 9 2.99 -7.77 4.12
C LEU A 9 2.17 -7.63 2.84
N ILE A 10 2.58 -6.74 1.93
CA ILE A 10 1.94 -6.55 0.62
C ILE A 10 2.01 -7.85 -0.19
N SER A 11 3.18 -8.49 -0.21
CA SER A 11 3.37 -9.78 -0.88
C SER A 11 2.48 -10.87 -0.28
N ALA A 12 2.43 -10.99 1.06
CA ALA A 12 1.58 -11.94 1.77
C ALA A 12 0.10 -11.73 1.46
N TRP A 13 -0.35 -10.46 1.47
CA TRP A 13 -1.73 -10.10 1.15
C TRP A 13 -2.07 -10.47 -0.30
N LEU A 14 -1.22 -10.13 -1.27
CA LEU A 14 -1.43 -10.44 -2.68
C LEU A 14 -1.50 -11.95 -2.93
N ASN A 15 -0.60 -12.73 -2.33
CA ASN A 15 -0.62 -14.19 -2.44
C ASN A 15 -1.90 -14.79 -1.84
N THR A 16 -2.30 -14.33 -0.65
CA THR A 16 -3.51 -14.82 0.03
C THR A 16 -4.78 -14.41 -0.72
N SER A 17 -4.82 -13.21 -1.31
CA SER A 17 -5.99 -12.71 -2.07
C SER A 17 -6.26 -13.48 -3.37
N LYS A 18 -5.21 -14.08 -3.96
CA LYS A 18 -5.27 -14.83 -5.22
C LYS A 18 -5.43 -16.34 -5.03
N ASP A 19 -5.32 -16.84 -3.80
CA ASP A 19 -5.45 -18.26 -3.49
C ASP A 19 -6.90 -18.72 -3.77
N PRO A 20 -7.15 -19.66 -4.69
CA PRO A 20 -8.49 -20.13 -5.03
C PRO A 20 -9.22 -20.77 -3.84
N VAL A 21 -8.49 -21.24 -2.82
CA VAL A 21 -9.06 -21.74 -1.55
C VAL A 21 -9.68 -20.60 -0.73
N VAL A 22 -9.25 -19.35 -0.93
CA VAL A 22 -9.76 -18.17 -0.22
C VAL A 22 -11.10 -17.67 -0.77
N GLY A 23 -11.45 -18.04 -2.02
CA GLY A 23 -12.70 -17.64 -2.66
C GLY A 23 -13.97 -18.30 -2.08
N ASN A 24 -13.83 -19.36 -1.27
CA ASN A 24 -14.95 -20.19 -0.83
C ASN A 24 -15.15 -20.19 0.70
N GLU A 25 -15.32 -19.00 1.30
CA GLU A 25 -15.77 -18.80 2.69
C GLU A 25 -14.71 -18.82 3.81
N GLN A 26 -13.65 -18.01 3.70
CA GLN A 26 -12.82 -17.69 4.86
C GLN A 26 -13.47 -16.62 5.74
N ARG A 27 -13.80 -16.97 7.00
CA ARG A 27 -14.10 -15.97 8.05
C ARG A 27 -12.93 -14.99 8.11
N VAL A 28 -13.20 -13.69 8.21
CA VAL A 28 -12.18 -12.61 8.21
C VAL A 28 -10.95 -12.90 9.09
N GLY A 29 -11.12 -13.64 10.20
CA GLY A 29 -10.02 -14.09 11.06
C GLY A 29 -9.01 -15.04 10.40
N THR A 30 -9.43 -15.97 9.56
CA THR A 30 -8.52 -16.95 8.92
C THR A 30 -7.67 -16.31 7.82
N PHE A 31 -8.17 -15.27 7.16
CA PHE A 31 -7.43 -14.54 6.13
C PHE A 31 -6.19 -13.85 6.72
N TRP A 32 -6.37 -13.09 7.80
CA TRP A 32 -5.26 -12.42 8.47
C TRP A 32 -4.34 -13.39 9.20
N GLN A 33 -4.85 -14.54 9.65
CA GLN A 33 -4.01 -15.60 10.19
C GLN A 33 -3.03 -16.13 9.14
N ARG A 34 -3.49 -16.44 7.93
CA ARG A 34 -2.63 -16.90 6.83
C ARG A 34 -1.56 -15.87 6.46
N ILE A 35 -1.91 -14.59 6.47
CA ILE A 35 -0.96 -13.50 6.26
C ILE A 35 0.08 -13.45 7.37
N ALA A 36 -0.34 -13.57 8.64
CA ALA A 36 0.57 -13.62 9.78
C ALA A 36 1.53 -14.82 9.71
N ASP A 37 1.03 -15.98 9.30
CA ASP A 37 1.83 -17.21 9.14
C ASP A 37 2.86 -17.07 8.01
N TYR A 38 2.49 -16.44 6.88
CA TYR A 38 3.41 -16.16 5.77
C TYR A 38 4.56 -15.22 6.16
N MET A 39 4.32 -14.32 7.12
CA MET A 39 5.31 -13.36 7.61
C MET A 39 6.34 -13.97 8.59
N ALA A 40 6.20 -15.25 8.97
CA ALA A 40 7.12 -15.91 9.90
C ALA A 40 8.56 -16.03 9.36
N PRO A 41 9.61 -15.93 10.20
CA PRO A 41 9.59 -15.86 11.67
C PRO A 41 9.35 -14.45 12.23
N ARG A 42 9.08 -13.44 11.40
CA ARG A 42 8.75 -12.08 11.86
C ARG A 42 7.31 -12.00 12.40
N SER A 43 6.73 -13.14 12.80
CA SER A 43 5.32 -13.36 13.12
C SER A 43 4.74 -12.19 13.88
N ARG A 44 3.76 -11.53 13.27
CA ARG A 44 2.95 -10.48 13.88
C ARG A 44 1.56 -11.03 14.10
N GLU A 45 0.93 -10.61 15.18
CA GLU A 45 -0.47 -10.92 15.45
C GLU A 45 -1.33 -10.50 14.23
N PRO A 46 -2.30 -11.33 13.78
CA PRO A 46 -3.14 -11.06 12.61
C PRO A 46 -3.77 -9.65 12.60
N GLY A 47 -4.23 -9.17 13.76
CA GLY A 47 -4.76 -7.82 13.94
C GLY A 47 -3.73 -6.73 13.65
N HIS A 48 -2.46 -6.89 14.04
CA HIS A 48 -1.39 -5.96 13.67
C HIS A 48 -1.16 -5.91 12.15
N CYS A 49 -1.16 -7.06 11.47
CA CYS A 49 -1.07 -7.12 10.00
C CYS A 49 -2.23 -6.38 9.34
N LYS A 50 -3.45 -6.62 9.83
CA LYS A 50 -4.67 -5.94 9.36
C LYS A 50 -4.58 -4.42 9.52
N GLN A 51 -4.24 -3.95 10.72
CA GLN A 51 -4.13 -2.51 11.01
C GLN A 51 -3.07 -1.85 10.13
N ARG A 52 -1.91 -2.48 9.96
CA ARG A 52 -0.87 -1.93 9.09
C ARG A 52 -1.31 -1.89 7.63
N TRP A 53 -1.90 -2.97 7.13
CA TRP A 53 -2.38 -3.03 5.75
C TRP A 53 -3.36 -1.89 5.45
N HIS A 54 -4.34 -1.68 6.34
CA HIS A 54 -5.27 -0.56 6.19
C HIS A 54 -4.56 0.80 6.16
N LYS A 55 -3.54 0.99 7.00
CA LYS A 55 -2.77 2.24 6.99
C LYS A 55 -1.97 2.44 5.70
N ILE A 56 -1.33 1.38 5.18
CA ILE A 56 -0.60 1.43 3.91
C ILE A 56 -1.58 1.77 2.78
N ASN A 57 -2.67 1.01 2.66
CA ASN A 57 -3.66 1.22 1.60
C ASN A 57 -4.29 2.62 1.64
N GLU A 58 -4.59 3.14 2.83
CA GLU A 58 -5.14 4.48 2.98
C GLU A 58 -4.16 5.54 2.44
N VAL A 59 -2.89 5.49 2.86
CA VAL A 59 -1.88 6.49 2.50
C VAL A 59 -1.47 6.36 1.03
N VAL A 60 -1.26 5.13 0.55
CA VAL A 60 -0.93 4.85 -0.86
C VAL A 60 -2.10 5.24 -1.77
N GLY A 61 -3.35 4.94 -1.41
CA GLY A 61 -4.52 5.33 -2.19
C GLY A 61 -4.67 6.85 -2.32
N LYS A 62 -4.42 7.59 -1.23
CA LYS A 62 -4.36 9.06 -1.25
C LYS A 62 -3.27 9.58 -2.20
N PHE A 63 -2.09 8.96 -2.18
CA PHE A 63 -1.00 9.32 -3.09
C PHE A 63 -1.31 8.97 -4.55
N CYS A 64 -1.96 7.83 -4.83
CA CYS A 64 -2.45 7.50 -6.17
C CYS A 64 -3.38 8.60 -6.70
N GLY A 65 -4.32 9.09 -5.88
CA GLY A 65 -5.21 10.19 -6.27
C GLY A 65 -4.45 11.49 -6.60
N ALA A 66 -3.41 11.82 -5.82
CA ALA A 66 -2.54 12.96 -6.09
C ALA A 66 -1.73 12.78 -7.38
N TYR A 67 -1.21 11.57 -7.62
CA TYR A 67 -0.47 11.24 -8.85
C TYR A 67 -1.36 11.29 -10.09
N GLU A 68 -2.60 10.80 -10.01
CA GLU A 68 -3.58 10.91 -11.08
C GLU A 68 -3.93 12.38 -11.37
N ALA A 69 -4.09 13.21 -10.33
CA ALA A 69 -4.34 14.64 -10.49
C ALA A 69 -3.15 15.34 -11.18
N ALA A 70 -1.91 15.03 -10.75
CA ALA A 70 -0.70 15.52 -11.40
C ALA A 70 -0.62 15.09 -12.87
N THR A 71 -0.95 13.84 -13.16
CA THR A 71 -0.94 13.27 -14.52
C THR A 71 -1.98 13.95 -15.42
N ARG A 72 -3.18 14.24 -14.91
CA ARG A 72 -4.21 15.00 -15.66
C ARG A 72 -3.77 16.42 -16.01
N GLY A 73 -2.91 17.03 -15.18
CA GLY A 73 -2.33 18.35 -15.41
C GLY A 73 -1.05 18.36 -16.25
N LYS A 74 -0.59 17.19 -16.73
CA LYS A 74 0.68 17.06 -17.46
C LYS A 74 0.67 17.85 -18.76
N ALA A 75 1.58 18.82 -18.88
CA ALA A 75 1.82 19.58 -20.10
C ALA A 75 2.77 18.84 -21.05
N SER A 76 2.73 19.19 -22.35
CA SER A 76 3.66 18.67 -23.35
C SER A 76 5.11 19.00 -22.95
N GLY A 77 5.98 17.99 -22.91
CA GLY A 77 7.39 18.13 -22.53
C GLY A 77 7.73 17.76 -21.09
N GLN A 78 6.73 17.49 -20.23
CA GLN A 78 6.99 16.98 -18.88
C GLN A 78 7.28 15.47 -18.90
N ASN A 79 8.29 15.06 -18.15
CA ASN A 79 8.61 13.64 -17.94
C ASN A 79 7.90 13.09 -16.69
N ASP A 80 8.10 11.81 -16.37
CA ASP A 80 7.41 11.18 -15.24
C ASP A 80 7.95 11.65 -13.88
N ASP A 81 9.20 12.11 -13.81
CA ASP A 81 9.79 12.72 -12.60
C ASP A 81 9.14 14.08 -12.29
N ASP A 82 8.82 14.87 -13.31
CA ASP A 82 8.10 16.13 -13.18
C ASP A 82 6.69 15.90 -12.62
N VAL A 83 5.99 14.89 -13.17
CA VAL A 83 4.66 14.48 -12.68
C VAL A 83 4.74 14.01 -11.24
N LEU A 84 5.77 13.21 -10.91
CA LEU A 84 5.95 12.70 -9.56
C LEU A 84 6.20 13.84 -8.55
N LYS A 85 6.98 14.86 -8.93
CA LYS A 85 7.20 16.05 -8.09
C LYS A 85 5.89 16.79 -7.80
N VAL A 86 5.07 17.01 -8.84
CA VAL A 86 3.75 17.63 -8.68
C VAL A 86 2.82 16.78 -7.79
N ALA A 87 2.89 15.45 -7.91
CA ALA A 87 2.11 14.55 -7.07
C ALA A 87 2.47 14.68 -5.58
N TYR A 88 3.76 14.82 -5.24
CA TYR A 88 4.20 15.08 -3.87
C TYR A 88 3.68 16.42 -3.34
N ASP A 89 3.70 17.46 -4.18
CA ASP A 89 3.21 18.79 -3.80
C ASP A 89 1.69 18.76 -3.56
N ILE A 90 0.91 18.12 -4.44
CA ILE A 90 -0.54 17.92 -4.26
C ILE A 90 -0.81 17.16 -2.95
N PHE A 91 -0.13 16.03 -2.73
CA PHE A 91 -0.32 15.23 -1.52
C PHE A 91 0.00 16.03 -0.25
N PHE A 92 1.09 16.79 -0.23
CA PHE A 92 1.45 17.61 0.92
C PHE A 92 0.43 18.70 1.19
N ASN A 93 -0.07 19.36 0.15
CA ASN A 93 -1.08 20.41 0.28
C ASN A 93 -2.42 19.86 0.80
N ASP A 94 -2.82 18.68 0.34
CA ASP A 94 -4.11 18.07 0.72
C ASP A 94 -4.09 17.43 2.12
N TYR A 95 -2.95 16.84 2.52
CA TYR A 95 -2.86 16.01 3.73
C TYR A 95 -1.88 16.52 4.80
N GLY A 96 -1.21 17.64 4.57
CA GLY A 96 -0.32 18.31 5.54
C GLY A 96 0.92 17.51 5.94
N SER A 97 1.25 16.45 5.22
CA SER A 97 2.39 15.58 5.52
C SER A 97 3.03 15.06 4.23
N ARG A 98 4.33 14.77 4.27
CA ARG A 98 5.02 14.20 3.12
C ARG A 98 4.64 12.73 2.98
N PHE A 99 4.46 12.29 1.74
CA PHE A 99 4.39 10.87 1.44
C PHE A 99 5.74 10.22 1.81
N ASN A 100 5.68 9.02 2.39
CA ASN A 100 6.84 8.31 2.93
C ASN A 100 6.72 6.78 2.79
N LEU A 101 5.86 6.32 1.89
CA LEU A 101 5.61 4.91 1.60
C LEU A 101 5.95 4.58 0.14
N GLU A 102 7.02 5.17 -0.39
CA GLU A 102 7.49 4.95 -1.76
C GLU A 102 7.74 3.48 -2.06
N HIS A 103 8.23 2.73 -1.07
CA HIS A 103 8.46 1.29 -1.14
C HIS A 103 7.18 0.45 -1.27
N ALA A 104 6.01 1.03 -0.99
CA ALA A 104 4.72 0.35 -1.05
C ALA A 104 3.86 0.80 -2.25
N TRP A 105 4.26 1.85 -2.96
CA TRP A 105 3.52 2.39 -4.11
C TRP A 105 4.12 1.98 -5.46
N ARG A 106 5.45 1.85 -5.55
CA ARG A 106 6.15 1.50 -6.80
C ARG A 106 6.03 0.02 -7.17
#